data_AF-A0A7K0V2P8-F1
#
_entry.id   AF-A0A7K0V2P8-F1
#
_cell.length_a   1.000
_cell.length_b   1.000
_cell.length_c   1.000
_cell.angle_alpha   90.00
_cell.angle_beta   90.00
_cell.angle_gamma   90.00
#
_symmetry.space_group_name_H-M   'P 1'
#
loop_
_entity.id
_entity.type
_entity.pdbx_description
1 polymer ?
#
loop_
_entity_poly.entity_id
_entity_poly.type
_entity_poly.pdbx_seq_one_letter_code
_entity_poly.pdbx_strand_id
1 'polypeptide(L)'
;MSRLQLALNVSDLDAAVEFYTRLFGVGPAKRKPGYANFAVVDPPLKLVLFEGEEGGTINHLGVETESADEVVSAESRLSEAGLITTGIDDTICCFAE
;
A
#
# COMPACT_ATOMS: atom_id res chain seq x y z
N MET A 1 -4.81 6.18 -13.84
CA MET A 1 -3.89 7.05 -13.07
C MET A 1 -3.36 6.31 -11.86
N SER A 2 -2.04 6.36 -11.67
CA SER A 2 -1.39 5.75 -10.51
C SER A 2 -1.66 6.53 -9.23
N ARG A 3 -1.52 5.84 -8.09
CA ARG A 3 -1.66 6.46 -6.75
C ARG A 3 -0.55 6.03 -5.81
N LEU A 4 -0.26 6.88 -4.82
CA LEU A 4 0.65 6.53 -3.74
C LEU A 4 0.06 5.37 -2.93
N GLN A 5 0.88 4.37 -2.63
CA GLN A 5 0.62 3.41 -1.57
C GLN A 5 1.42 3.81 -0.33
N LEU A 6 0.71 3.97 0.79
CA LEU A 6 1.28 4.19 2.10
C LEU A 6 0.91 3.01 2.99
N ALA A 7 1.89 2.19 3.35
CA ALA A 7 1.71 1.12 4.32
C ALA A 7 2.25 1.55 5.68
N LEU A 8 1.42 1.41 6.71
CA LEU A 8 1.76 1.77 8.10
C LEU A 8 1.65 0.56 9.01
N ASN A 9 2.55 0.48 9.98
CA ASN A 9 2.36 -0.39 11.13
C ASN A 9 1.48 0.33 12.15
N VAL A 10 0.50 -0.37 12.71
CA VAL A 10 -0.41 0.14 13.74
C VAL A 10 -0.42 -0.82 14.93
N SER A 11 -0.50 -0.29 16.14
CA SER A 11 -0.55 -1.11 17.36
C SER A 11 -1.94 -1.62 17.69
N ASP A 12 -2.97 -0.98 17.11
CA ASP A 12 -4.38 -1.36 17.24
C ASP A 12 -5.05 -1.11 15.88
N LEU A 13 -5.40 -2.19 15.20
CA LEU A 13 -6.00 -2.11 13.87
C LEU A 13 -7.40 -1.52 13.91
N ASP A 14 -8.18 -1.82 14.95
CA ASP A 14 -9.57 -1.40 15.05
C ASP A 14 -9.65 0.12 15.27
N ALA A 15 -8.82 0.65 16.17
CA ALA A 15 -8.69 2.07 16.41
C ALA A 15 -8.17 2.81 15.16
N ALA A 16 -7.19 2.23 14.45
CA ALA A 16 -6.67 2.83 13.23
C ALA A 16 -7.71 2.84 12.10
N VAL A 17 -8.46 1.75 11.90
CA VAL A 17 -9.52 1.68 10.91
C VAL A 17 -10.60 2.73 11.20
N GLU A 18 -11.01 2.88 12.46
CA GLU A 18 -11.96 3.91 12.85
C GLU A 18 -11.43 5.33 12.55
N PHE A 19 -10.19 5.61 12.94
CA PHE A 19 -9.55 6.90 12.69
C PHE A 19 -9.50 7.24 11.19
N TYR A 20 -8.98 6.33 10.37
CA TYR A 20 -8.82 6.56 8.93
C TYR A 20 -10.15 6.59 8.17
N THR A 21 -11.16 5.85 8.66
CA THR A 21 -12.53 5.96 8.13
C THR A 21 -13.08 7.37 8.32
N ARG A 22 -12.87 7.97 9.50
CA ARG A 22 -13.29 9.35 9.78
C ARG A 22 -12.47 10.37 9.00
N LEU A 23 -11.16 10.16 8.88
CA LEU A 23 -10.25 11.07 8.19
C LEU A 23 -10.58 11.18 6.70
N PHE A 24 -10.81 10.04 6.03
CA PHE A 24 -11.03 10.00 4.58
C PHE A 24 -12.52 9.96 4.20
N GLY A 25 -13.42 9.73 5.15
CA GLY A 25 -14.86 9.63 4.88
C GLY A 25 -15.26 8.36 4.10
N VAL A 26 -14.38 7.35 4.04
CA VAL A 26 -14.55 6.09 3.33
C VAL A 26 -14.08 4.95 4.23
N GLY A 27 -14.85 3.85 4.27
CA GLY A 27 -14.48 2.65 5.01
C GLY A 27 -13.37 1.83 4.33
N PRO A 28 -12.81 0.82 5.02
CA PRO A 28 -11.79 -0.03 4.43
C PRO A 28 -12.36 -0.80 3.23
N ALA A 29 -11.59 -0.87 2.14
CA ALA A 29 -11.94 -1.66 0.97
C ALA A 29 -11.71 -3.16 1.19
N LYS A 30 -10.75 -3.53 2.06
CA LYS A 30 -10.48 -4.92 2.46
C LYS A 30 -10.08 -4.95 3.93
N ARG A 31 -10.55 -5.96 4.66
CA ARG A 31 -10.19 -6.22 6.05
C ARG A 31 -9.95 -7.71 6.29
N LYS A 32 -8.87 -8.04 6.99
CA LYS A 32 -8.46 -9.38 7.43
C LYS A 32 -7.87 -9.27 8.85
N PRO A 33 -7.72 -10.37 9.60
CA PRO A 33 -7.01 -10.32 10.88
C PRO A 33 -5.62 -9.69 10.71
N GLY A 34 -5.30 -8.66 11.50
CA GLY A 34 -4.04 -7.92 11.44
C GLY A 34 -3.82 -7.07 10.18
N TYR A 35 -4.82 -6.89 9.33
CA TYR A 35 -4.67 -6.17 8.06
C TYR A 35 -5.94 -5.41 7.63
N ALA A 36 -5.76 -4.18 7.18
CA ALA A 36 -6.80 -3.46 6.43
C ALA A 36 -6.21 -2.63 5.31
N ASN A 37 -6.99 -2.37 4.25
CA ASN A 37 -6.64 -1.35 3.28
C ASN A 37 -7.83 -0.45 2.94
N PHE A 38 -7.51 0.76 2.48
CA PHE A 38 -8.45 1.75 2.00
C PHE A 38 -8.09 2.13 0.58
N ALA A 39 -9.12 2.38 -0.24
CA ALA A 39 -8.99 2.96 -1.56
C ALA A 39 -9.62 4.35 -1.52
N VAL A 40 -8.81 5.37 -1.27
CA VAL A 40 -9.25 6.77 -1.23
C VAL A 40 -9.16 7.34 -2.64
N VAL A 41 -10.23 8.01 -3.07
CA VAL A 41 -10.34 8.60 -4.41
C VAL A 41 -9.70 9.99 -4.46
N ASP A 42 -9.97 10.82 -3.46
CA ASP A 42 -9.46 12.19 -3.37
C ASP A 42 -9.04 12.50 -1.92
N PRO A 43 -7.73 12.62 -1.62
CA PRO A 43 -6.61 12.43 -2.56
C PRO A 43 -6.47 10.96 -3.00
N PRO A 44 -5.98 10.68 -4.23
CA PRO A 44 -5.72 9.31 -4.67
C PRO A 44 -4.69 8.62 -3.77
N LEU A 45 -5.15 7.68 -2.95
CA LEU A 45 -4.31 7.01 -1.95
C LEU A 45 -4.74 5.56 -1.75
N LYS A 46 -3.76 4.66 -1.77
CA LYS A 46 -3.86 3.29 -1.27
C LYS A 46 -3.26 3.26 0.13
N LEU A 47 -4.10 3.35 1.17
CA LEU A 47 -3.63 3.19 2.55
C LEU A 47 -3.69 1.72 2.94
N VAL A 48 -2.62 1.19 3.51
CA VAL A 48 -2.53 -0.19 4.01
C VAL A 48 -2.10 -0.15 5.46
N LEU A 49 -2.80 -0.88 6.33
CA LEU A 49 -2.55 -0.96 7.76
C LEU A 49 -2.18 -2.39 8.10
N PHE A 50 -1.04 -2.56 8.77
CA PHE A 50 -0.58 -3.82 9.32
C PHE A 50 -0.55 -3.72 10.84
N GLU A 51 -1.25 -4.62 11.52
CA GLU A 51 -1.19 -4.69 12.98
C GLU A 51 0.12 -5.34 13.43
N GLY A 52 0.80 -4.74 14.40
CA GLY A 52 2.05 -5.24 14.96
C GLY A 52 2.36 -4.63 16.32
N GLU A 53 3.43 -5.11 16.95
CA GLU A 53 3.79 -4.68 18.32
C GLU A 53 4.17 -3.18 18.40
N GLU A 54 4.78 -2.63 17.35
CA GLU A 54 5.18 -1.22 17.28
C GLU A 54 4.37 -0.46 16.23
N GLY A 55 3.40 0.33 16.69
CA GLY A 55 2.56 1.18 15.85
C GLY A 55 3.18 2.56 15.55
N GLY A 56 2.71 3.19 14.46
CA GLY A 56 3.07 4.56 14.10
C GLY A 56 4.28 4.69 13.18
N THR A 57 4.84 3.57 12.71
CA THR A 57 5.97 3.54 11.77
C THR A 57 5.49 3.31 10.34
N ILE A 58 6.29 3.79 9.36
CA ILE A 58 6.10 3.41 7.95
C ILE A 58 6.56 1.96 7.81
N ASN A 59 5.70 1.12 7.23
CA ASN A 59 6.05 -0.25 6.88
C ASN A 59 6.77 -0.28 5.52
N HIS A 60 6.13 0.24 4.47
CA HIS A 60 6.74 0.46 3.16
C HIS A 60 5.93 1.48 2.33
N LEU A 61 6.50 1.88 1.19
CA LEU A 61 5.87 2.76 0.22
C LEU A 61 5.71 2.03 -1.12
N GLY A 62 4.78 2.51 -1.94
CA GLY A 62 4.61 2.00 -3.30
C GLY A 62 3.91 2.98 -4.21
N VAL A 63 3.84 2.63 -5.49
CA VAL A 63 3.03 3.31 -6.49
C VAL A 63 2.13 2.25 -7.11
N GLU A 64 0.83 2.33 -6.86
CA GLU A 64 -0.15 1.43 -7.46
C GLU A 64 -0.45 1.90 -8.88
N THR A 65 -0.23 1.02 -9.87
CA THR A 65 -0.45 1.26 -11.30
C THR A 65 -1.72 0.57 -11.79
N GLU A 66 -2.19 0.91 -12.98
CA GLU A 66 -3.43 0.33 -13.53
C GLU A 66 -3.21 -1.03 -14.20
N SER A 67 -1.96 -1.32 -14.60
CA SER A 67 -1.62 -2.55 -15.32
C SER A 67 -0.24 -3.08 -14.94
N ALA A 68 -0.02 -4.36 -15.24
CA ALA A 68 1.28 -5.02 -15.11
C ALA A 68 2.31 -4.43 -16.09
N ASP A 69 1.91 -4.04 -17.30
CA ASP A 69 2.79 -3.43 -18.30
C ASP A 69 3.42 -2.13 -17.78
N GLU A 70 2.67 -1.33 -17.00
CA GLU A 70 3.20 -0.14 -16.34
C GLU A 70 4.27 -0.47 -15.28
N VAL A 71 4.12 -1.60 -14.58
CA VAL A 71 5.13 -2.08 -13.62
C VAL A 71 6.40 -2.52 -14.36
N VAL A 72 6.26 -3.29 -15.45
CA VAL A 72 7.38 -3.73 -16.29
C VAL A 72 8.11 -2.53 -16.89
N SER A 73 7.38 -1.54 -17.40
CA SER A 73 7.97 -0.31 -17.93
C SER A 73 8.70 0.49 -16.84
N ALA A 74 8.16 0.54 -15.63
CA ALA A 74 8.82 1.19 -14.50
C ALA A 74 10.11 0.47 -14.08
N GLU A 75 10.10 -0.87 -14.01
CA GLU A 75 11.27 -1.67 -13.69
C GLU A 75 12.39 -1.46 -14.72
N SER A 76 12.10 -1.62 -16.01
CA SER A 76 13.06 -1.38 -17.10
C SER A 76 13.66 0.02 -17.01
N ARG A 77 12.84 1.06 -16.80
CA ARG A 77 13.33 2.45 -16.65
C ARG A 77 14.23 2.63 -15.42
N LEU A 78 13.92 2.00 -14.28
CA LEU A 78 14.74 2.09 -13.07
C LEU A 78 16.07 1.36 -13.25
N SER A 79 16.04 0.17 -13.83
CA SER A 79 17.21 -0.65 -14.14
C SER A 79 18.14 0.06 -15.14
N GLU A 80 17.58 0.66 -16.20
CA GLU A 80 18.32 1.48 -17.17
C GLU A 80 18.94 2.75 -16.56
N ALA A 81 18.31 3.31 -15.53
CA ALA A 81 18.85 4.42 -14.76
C ALA A 81 19.94 4.00 -13.76
N GLY A 82 20.30 2.71 -13.70
CA GLY A 82 21.32 2.16 -12.83
C GLY A 82 20.87 1.90 -11.38
N LEU A 83 19.55 1.89 -11.12
CA LEU A 83 19.01 1.50 -9.82
C LEU A 83 18.93 -0.02 -9.71
N ILE A 84 19.28 -0.55 -8.55
CA ILE A 84 19.17 -1.98 -8.27
C ILE A 84 17.71 -2.28 -7.94
N THR A 85 17.09 -3.15 -8.73
CA THR A 85 15.73 -3.66 -8.51
C THR A 85 15.80 -5.11 -8.03
N THR A 86 14.77 -5.56 -7.30
CA THR A 86 14.62 -6.97 -6.88
C THR A 86 13.82 -7.79 -7.88
N GLY A 87 13.49 -7.24 -9.06
CA GLY A 87 12.61 -7.86 -10.04
C GLY A 87 11.13 -7.84 -9.66
N ILE A 88 10.29 -8.31 -10.60
CA ILE A 88 8.82 -8.30 -10.48
C ILE A 88 8.30 -9.62 -9.87
N ASP A 89 9.02 -10.72 -10.08
CA ASP A 89 8.58 -12.06 -9.67
C ASP A 89 8.67 -12.32 -8.15
N ASP A 90 9.62 -11.69 -7.46
CA ASP A 90 9.86 -11.91 -6.02
C ASP A 90 8.92 -11.11 -5.10
N THR A 91 8.06 -10.24 -5.66
CA THR A 91 7.26 -9.29 -4.88
C THR A 91 5.79 -9.69 -4.84
N ILE A 92 5.49 -10.87 -4.27
CA ILE A 92 4.11 -11.24 -3.95
C ILE A 92 3.71 -10.47 -2.69
N CYS A 93 2.90 -9.42 -2.85
CA CYS A 93 2.21 -8.84 -1.71
C CYS A 93 1.21 -9.88 -1.19
N CYS A 94 1.46 -10.46 0.00
CA CYS A 94 0.68 -11.55 0.61
C CYS A 94 -0.85 -11.30 0.70
N PHE A 95 -1.31 -10.09 0.41
CA PHE A 95 -2.72 -9.68 0.49
C PHE A 95 -3.26 -9.04 -0.80
N ALA A 96 -2.45 -8.95 -1.86
CA ALA A 96 -2.87 -8.53 -3.19
C ALA A 96 -3.62 -9.68 -3.90
N GLU A 97 -4.93 -9.69 -3.69
CA GLU A 97 -5.93 -10.43 -4.48
C GLU A 97 -7.12 -9.50 -4.69
#